data_AF-A0A6N0BK31-F1
#
_entry.id   AF-A0A6N0BK31-F1
#
_cell.length_a   1.000
_cell.length_b   1.000
_cell.length_c   1.000
_cell.angle_alpha   90.00
_cell.angle_beta   90.00
_cell.angle_gamma   90.00
#
_symmetry.space_group_name_H-M   'P 1'
#
loop_
_entity.id
_entity.type
_entity.pdbx_description
1 polymer ?
#
loop_
_entity_poly.entity_id
_entity_poly.type
_entity_poly.pdbx_seq_one_letter_code
_entity_poly.pdbx_strand_id
1 'polypeptide(L)'
;MSRYLSVTLALVATALSVAISVMSSEGAGTLSQQPLPLVGVLAVIFAHLLPALSREAGPWVRVLSWGVWVACMAFVGYVHTAFFLSSQYKAGERRSDTVTQAVTTQKPARTVSAILEEKVRVTSALQWAGALDCRDDCDRRRSRVAPLTARIQALEAEAEEARRWQAEQDRLQVLKHAQQVDPATAKLAQSLNVTEGDVSLVMGIVLAVVLDGSALVLWSLVFRRRDSMQPPMIADETAAVTLVVKDVGKLAEVDPEAAKALQPSKIDQLVARVRPEIEAGKLKGTVTSIRQSLGCAQSMASQVRQALIAEGVIPSAYR
;
A
#
# COMPACT_ATOMS: atom_id res chain seq x y z
N MET A 1 15.15 17.62 -14.11
CA MET A 1 14.93 17.16 -12.71
C MET A 1 13.89 16.04 -12.58
N SER A 2 12.69 16.13 -13.16
CA SER A 2 11.62 15.10 -13.02
C SER A 2 12.00 13.66 -13.44
N ARG A 3 12.90 13.46 -14.41
CA ARG A 3 13.35 12.13 -14.86
C ARG A 3 14.12 11.36 -13.80
N TYR A 4 15.13 12.00 -13.20
CA TYR A 4 15.94 11.37 -12.16
C TYR A 4 15.10 11.05 -10.92
N LEU A 5 14.16 11.94 -10.56
CA LEU A 5 13.25 11.73 -9.44
C LEU A 5 12.31 10.53 -9.64
N SER A 6 11.81 10.31 -10.87
CA SER A 6 10.93 9.16 -11.16
C SER A 6 11.69 7.84 -11.13
N VAL A 7 12.94 7.84 -11.62
CA VAL A 7 13.82 6.65 -11.60
C VAL A 7 14.29 6.32 -10.19
N THR A 8 14.67 7.32 -9.39
CA THR A 8 15.07 7.08 -8.00
C THR A 8 13.91 6.53 -7.16
N LEU A 9 12.69 7.08 -7.31
CA LEU A 9 11.51 6.54 -6.64
C LEU A 9 11.20 5.09 -7.06
N ALA A 10 11.35 4.75 -8.34
CA ALA A 10 11.11 3.39 -8.84
C ALA A 10 12.11 2.38 -8.24
N LEU A 11 13.39 2.76 -8.18
CA LEU A 11 14.44 1.93 -7.60
C LEU A 11 14.23 1.73 -6.09
N VAL A 12 13.86 2.79 -5.37
CA VAL A 12 13.57 2.72 -3.93
C VAL A 12 12.36 1.84 -3.66
N ALA A 13 11.27 1.98 -4.42
CA ALA A 13 10.07 1.14 -4.27
C ALA A 13 10.37 -0.33 -4.54
N THR A 14 11.14 -0.63 -5.59
CA THR A 14 11.53 -2.01 -5.94
C THR A 14 12.45 -2.62 -4.88
N ALA A 15 13.44 -1.86 -4.40
CA ALA A 15 14.33 -2.30 -3.32
C ALA A 15 13.56 -2.57 -2.02
N LEU A 16 12.54 -1.76 -1.72
CA LEU A 16 11.68 -1.96 -0.56
C LEU A 16 10.82 -3.22 -0.68
N SER A 17 10.25 -3.50 -1.86
CA SER A 17 9.49 -4.74 -2.11
C SER A 17 10.36 -5.99 -1.97
N VAL A 18 11.60 -5.94 -2.50
CA VAL A 18 12.58 -7.03 -2.34
C VAL A 18 12.97 -7.20 -0.88
N ALA A 19 13.25 -6.12 -0.15
CA ALA A 19 13.61 -6.18 1.26
C ALA A 19 12.49 -6.80 2.10
N ILE A 20 11.23 -6.43 1.88
CA ILE A 20 10.07 -6.99 2.59
C ILE A 20 9.89 -8.48 2.26
N SER A 21 10.08 -8.88 1.01
CA SER A 21 10.01 -10.28 0.59
C SER A 21 11.09 -11.13 1.28
N VAL A 22 12.33 -10.64 1.32
CA VAL A 22 13.45 -11.30 2.02
C VAL A 22 13.17 -11.40 3.52
N MET A 23 12.70 -10.32 4.15
CA MET A 23 12.32 -10.31 5.56
C MET A 23 11.16 -11.27 5.88
N SER A 24 10.23 -11.48 4.94
CA SER A 24 9.14 -12.45 5.13
C SER A 24 9.60 -13.91 5.04
N SER A 25 10.75 -14.17 4.42
CA SER A 25 11.31 -15.52 4.24
C SER A 25 12.13 -15.99 5.44
N GLU A 26 12.66 -15.08 6.24
CA GLU A 26 13.36 -15.40 7.48
C GLU A 26 12.35 -15.44 8.63
N GLY A 27 11.86 -16.64 8.95
CA GLY A 27 10.84 -16.84 9.97
C GLY A 27 11.22 -16.20 11.31
N ALA A 28 10.52 -15.13 11.69
CA ALA A 28 10.28 -14.54 13.02
C ALA A 28 11.44 -14.47 14.06
N GLY A 29 12.67 -14.78 13.69
CA GLY A 29 13.74 -15.07 14.65
C GLY A 29 14.64 -13.89 14.98
N THR A 30 15.11 -13.15 13.98
CA THR A 30 16.05 -12.06 14.23
C THR A 30 15.96 -11.01 13.13
N LEU A 31 15.19 -9.94 13.36
CA LEU A 31 15.43 -8.58 12.85
C LEU A 31 14.23 -7.72 13.21
N SER A 32 14.27 -7.18 14.44
CA SER A 32 13.38 -6.13 14.94
C SER A 32 13.67 -4.79 14.25
N GLN A 33 13.55 -4.75 12.93
CA GLN A 33 13.47 -3.51 12.16
C GLN A 33 12.28 -3.63 11.23
N GLN A 34 11.08 -3.41 11.77
CA GLN A 34 9.88 -3.38 10.96
C GLN A 34 10.04 -2.30 9.86
N PRO A 35 9.90 -2.62 8.56
CA PRO A 35 10.01 -1.64 7.48
C PRO A 35 8.77 -0.72 7.38
N LEU A 36 7.78 -0.91 8.26
CA LEU A 36 6.54 -0.13 8.31
C LEU A 36 6.71 1.40 8.20
N PRO A 37 7.65 2.08 8.90
CA PRO A 37 7.78 3.52 8.78
C PRO A 37 8.30 3.94 7.40
N LEU A 38 9.21 3.16 6.80
CA LEU A 38 9.74 3.44 5.47
C LEU A 38 8.66 3.28 4.39
N VAL A 39 7.81 2.25 4.52
CA VAL A 39 6.66 2.06 3.63
C VAL A 39 5.62 3.18 3.81
N GLY A 40 5.37 3.62 5.05
CA GLY A 40 4.49 4.76 5.33
C GLY A 40 4.95 6.06 4.67
N VAL A 41 6.25 6.39 4.78
CA VAL A 41 6.83 7.56 4.11
C VAL A 41 6.66 7.46 2.59
N LEU A 42 6.93 6.29 2.02
CA LEU A 42 6.80 6.05 0.59
C LEU A 42 5.33 6.18 0.12
N ALA A 43 4.38 5.64 0.88
CA ALA A 43 2.95 5.76 0.61
C ALA A 43 2.47 7.22 0.62
N VAL A 44 2.95 8.03 1.56
CA VAL A 44 2.66 9.48 1.62
C VAL A 44 3.24 10.22 0.41
N ILE A 45 4.50 9.94 0.04
CA ILE A 45 5.13 10.53 -1.15
C ILE A 45 4.30 10.18 -2.40
N PHE A 46 3.90 8.91 -2.57
CA PHE A 46 3.07 8.49 -3.69
C PHE A 46 1.68 9.13 -3.70
N ALA A 47 1.03 9.23 -2.53
CA ALA A 47 -0.29 9.87 -2.40
C ALA A 47 -0.30 11.32 -2.92
N HIS A 48 0.82 12.03 -2.81
CA HIS A 48 0.95 13.41 -3.28
C HIS A 48 1.52 13.53 -4.70
N LEU A 49 2.45 12.64 -5.09
CA LEU A 49 3.14 12.73 -6.37
C LEU A 49 2.39 12.06 -7.53
N LEU A 50 1.67 10.96 -7.31
CA LEU A 50 0.93 10.27 -8.39
C LEU A 50 -0.08 11.16 -9.11
N PRO A 51 -0.89 11.99 -8.41
CA PRO A 51 -1.85 12.87 -9.07
C PRO A 51 -1.18 13.90 -9.99
N ALA A 52 0.00 14.40 -9.61
CA ALA A 52 0.75 15.35 -10.42
C ALA A 52 1.40 14.68 -11.64
N LEU A 53 1.96 13.48 -11.46
CA LEU A 53 2.67 12.75 -12.52
C LEU A 53 1.74 12.10 -13.55
N SER A 54 0.50 11.79 -13.17
CA SER A 54 -0.49 11.13 -14.04
C SER A 54 -1.37 12.10 -14.85
N ARG A 55 -1.28 13.41 -14.62
CA ARG A 55 -2.12 14.43 -15.32
C ARG A 55 -1.98 14.41 -16.84
N GLU A 56 -0.77 14.23 -17.34
CA GLU A 56 -0.45 14.19 -18.78
C GLU A 56 -0.46 12.75 -19.34
N ALA A 57 -0.90 11.78 -18.53
CA ALA A 57 -0.86 10.37 -18.90
C ALA A 57 -2.09 9.91 -19.68
N GLY A 58 -1.94 8.85 -20.46
CA GLY A 58 -3.05 8.20 -21.16
C GLY A 58 -4.10 7.68 -20.17
N PRO A 59 -5.35 7.45 -20.62
CA PRO A 59 -6.48 7.11 -19.74
C PRO A 59 -6.21 5.86 -18.90
N TRP A 60 -5.49 4.87 -19.44
CA TRP A 60 -5.22 3.63 -18.73
C TRP A 60 -4.23 3.78 -17.56
N VAL A 61 -3.16 4.55 -17.76
CA VAL A 61 -2.21 4.89 -16.69
C VAL A 61 -2.89 5.72 -15.61
N ARG A 62 -3.85 6.58 -15.98
CA ARG A 62 -4.64 7.36 -15.02
C ARG A 62 -5.50 6.48 -14.13
N VAL A 63 -6.17 5.47 -14.67
CA VAL A 63 -6.97 4.51 -13.88
C VAL A 63 -6.09 3.75 -12.90
N LEU A 64 -4.95 3.20 -13.37
CA LEU A 64 -3.99 2.51 -12.49
C LEU A 64 -3.43 3.43 -11.40
N SER A 65 -3.07 4.67 -11.76
CA SER A 65 -2.60 5.67 -10.79
C SER A 65 -3.66 5.98 -9.74
N TRP A 66 -4.93 6.04 -10.15
CA TRP A 66 -6.05 6.28 -9.24
C TRP A 66 -6.24 5.11 -8.27
N GLY A 67 -6.15 3.87 -8.74
CA GLY A 67 -6.21 2.67 -7.91
C GLY A 67 -5.10 2.63 -6.85
N VAL A 68 -3.86 2.88 -7.27
CA VAL A 68 -2.70 2.96 -6.35
C VAL A 68 -2.87 4.10 -5.35
N TRP A 69 -3.37 5.26 -5.79
CA TRP A 69 -3.63 6.40 -4.91
C TRP A 69 -4.67 6.08 -3.83
N VAL A 70 -5.78 5.40 -4.18
CA VAL A 70 -6.78 4.96 -3.20
C VAL A 70 -6.17 3.99 -2.18
N ALA A 71 -5.36 3.03 -2.64
CA ALA A 71 -4.68 2.09 -1.76
C ALA A 71 -3.72 2.79 -0.79
N CYS A 72 -2.96 3.79 -1.24
CA CYS A 72 -2.13 4.63 -0.37
C CYS A 72 -2.96 5.38 0.68
N MET A 73 -4.08 5.98 0.29
CA MET A 73 -4.97 6.70 1.23
C MET A 73 -5.56 5.75 2.28
N ALA A 74 -6.00 4.55 1.86
CA ALA A 74 -6.50 3.53 2.78
C ALA A 74 -5.43 3.10 3.78
N PHE A 75 -4.19 2.86 3.31
CA PHE A 75 -3.07 2.49 4.15
C PHE A 75 -2.71 3.59 5.17
N VAL A 76 -2.57 4.84 4.72
CA VAL A 76 -2.26 5.97 5.61
C VAL A 76 -3.40 6.20 6.63
N GLY A 77 -4.65 6.11 6.18
CA GLY A 77 -5.81 6.19 7.06
C GLY A 77 -5.80 5.12 8.14
N TYR A 78 -5.49 3.87 7.77
CA TYR A 78 -5.33 2.77 8.72
C TYR A 78 -4.24 3.07 9.74
N VAL A 79 -3.03 3.45 9.30
CA VAL A 79 -1.90 3.75 10.20
C VAL A 79 -2.27 4.86 11.19
N HIS A 80 -2.98 5.89 10.75
CA HIS A 80 -3.47 6.95 11.65
C HIS A 80 -4.49 6.42 12.66
N THR A 81 -5.48 5.64 12.23
CA THR A 81 -6.47 5.07 13.15
C THR A 81 -5.81 4.15 14.18
N ALA A 82 -4.87 3.30 13.75
CA ALA A 82 -4.06 2.45 14.62
C ALA A 82 -3.27 3.25 15.65
N PHE A 83 -2.62 4.33 15.22
CA PHE A 83 -1.90 5.23 16.13
C PHE A 83 -2.81 5.90 17.16
N PHE A 84 -3.96 6.46 16.73
CA PHE A 84 -4.89 7.12 17.63
C PHE A 84 -5.54 6.16 18.62
N LEU A 85 -5.99 4.99 18.16
CA LEU A 85 -6.54 3.94 19.04
C LEU A 85 -5.48 3.44 20.02
N SER A 86 -4.26 3.18 19.55
CA SER A 86 -3.15 2.74 20.41
C SER A 86 -2.75 3.79 21.45
N SER A 87 -2.73 5.08 21.07
CA SER A 87 -2.38 6.16 21.99
C SER A 87 -3.46 6.39 23.04
N GLN A 88 -4.75 6.35 22.65
CA GLN A 88 -5.86 6.41 23.59
C GLN A 88 -5.87 5.21 24.55
N TYR A 89 -5.60 4.01 24.03
CA TYR A 89 -5.48 2.79 24.82
C TYR A 89 -4.37 2.92 25.86
N LYS A 90 -3.15 3.30 25.45
CA LYS A 90 -2.01 3.52 26.36
C LYS A 90 -2.27 4.61 27.40
N ALA A 91 -3.00 5.66 27.02
CA ALA A 91 -3.41 6.70 27.97
C ALA A 91 -4.49 6.21 28.96
N GLY A 92 -5.34 5.25 28.57
CA GLY A 92 -6.27 4.55 29.45
C GLY A 92 -5.54 3.63 30.41
N GLU A 93 -4.59 2.83 29.91
CA GLU A 93 -3.78 1.90 30.68
C GLU A 93 -2.97 2.61 31.78
N ARG A 94 -2.30 3.72 31.47
CA ARG A 94 -1.58 4.50 32.48
C ARG A 94 -2.48 4.97 33.63
N ARG A 95 -3.74 5.30 33.33
CA ARG A 95 -4.72 5.72 34.34
C ARG A 95 -5.18 4.53 35.18
N SER A 96 -5.39 3.36 34.58
CA SER A 96 -5.72 2.15 35.36
C SER A 96 -4.54 1.69 36.21
N ASP A 97 -3.32 1.71 35.67
CA ASP A 97 -2.12 1.25 36.37
C ASP A 97 -1.84 2.12 37.60
N THR A 98 -2.04 3.44 37.51
CA THR A 98 -1.90 4.32 38.68
C THR A 98 -2.87 3.96 39.82
N VAL A 99 -4.04 3.39 39.52
CA VAL A 99 -5.03 2.96 40.53
C VAL A 99 -4.70 1.57 41.05
N THR A 100 -4.34 0.63 40.16
CA THR A 100 -4.02 -0.75 40.51
C THR A 100 -2.71 -0.84 41.29
N GLN A 101 -1.69 -0.07 40.91
CA GLN A 101 -0.38 -0.06 41.58
C GLN A 101 -0.45 0.46 43.02
N ALA A 102 -1.42 1.31 43.36
CA ALA A 102 -1.67 1.69 44.75
C ALA A 102 -2.19 0.51 45.62
N VAL A 103 -2.71 -0.55 45.00
CA VAL A 103 -3.30 -1.72 45.67
C VAL A 103 -2.38 -2.96 45.63
N THR A 104 -1.53 -3.13 44.61
CA THR A 104 -0.73 -4.36 44.37
C THR A 104 0.72 -4.34 44.89
N THR A 105 1.15 -3.31 45.63
CA THR A 105 2.55 -3.14 46.08
C THR A 105 3.09 -4.22 47.02
N GLN A 106 2.24 -5.12 47.52
CA GLN A 106 2.67 -6.18 48.43
C GLN A 106 2.85 -7.50 47.67
N LYS A 107 4.03 -7.70 47.09
CA LYS A 107 4.45 -9.01 46.57
C LYS A 107 4.53 -10.00 47.75
N PRO A 108 3.91 -11.19 47.66
CA PRO A 108 4.02 -12.19 48.72
C PRO A 108 5.48 -12.60 48.91
N ALA A 109 5.92 -12.69 50.17
CA ALA A 109 7.30 -13.03 50.51
C ALA A 109 7.67 -14.47 50.14
N ARG A 110 6.67 -15.35 50.04
CA ARG A 110 6.82 -16.79 49.77
C ARG A 110 5.92 -17.22 48.61
N THR A 111 6.34 -18.23 47.86
CA THR A 111 5.51 -18.80 46.78
C THR A 111 4.40 -19.67 47.37
N VAL A 112 3.29 -19.81 46.65
CA VAL A 112 2.17 -20.70 47.05
C VAL A 112 2.66 -22.13 47.31
N SER A 113 3.60 -22.63 46.49
CA SER A 113 4.21 -23.95 46.69
C SER A 113 4.93 -24.08 48.03
N ALA A 114 5.73 -23.09 48.43
CA ALA A 114 6.45 -23.10 49.70
C ALA A 114 5.50 -23.04 50.90
N ILE A 115 4.41 -22.26 50.81
CA ILE A 115 3.39 -22.16 51.86
C ILE A 115 2.65 -23.50 52.03
N LEU A 116 2.29 -24.16 50.92
CA LEU A 116 1.62 -25.47 50.97
C LEU A 116 2.53 -26.56 51.54
N GLU A 117 3.82 -26.56 51.20
CA GLU A 117 4.79 -27.50 51.76
C GLU A 117 4.94 -27.33 53.29
N GLU A 118 4.98 -26.09 53.77
CA GLU A 118 4.98 -25.81 55.21
C GLU A 118 3.66 -26.24 55.87
N LYS A 119 2.52 -26.00 55.22
CA LYS A 119 1.20 -26.42 55.73
C LYS A 119 1.14 -27.93 55.93
N VAL A 120 1.63 -28.72 54.98
CA VAL A 120 1.67 -30.19 55.11
C VAL A 120 2.53 -30.63 56.29
N ARG A 121 3.70 -30.01 56.49
CA ARG A 121 4.59 -30.29 57.65
C ARG A 121 3.94 -29.95 58.98
N VAL A 122 3.24 -28.83 59.08
CA VAL A 122 2.54 -28.43 60.33
C VAL A 122 1.31 -29.32 60.57
N THR A 123 0.62 -29.74 59.51
CA THR A 123 -0.55 -30.64 59.62
C THR A 123 -0.14 -32.02 60.13
N SER A 124 0.96 -32.58 59.65
CA SER A 124 1.47 -33.86 60.17
C SER A 124 1.89 -33.73 61.64
N ALA A 125 2.57 -32.64 62.03
CA ALA A 125 2.89 -32.36 63.42
C ALA A 125 1.64 -32.25 64.32
N LEU A 126 0.55 -31.65 63.80
CA LEU A 126 -0.74 -31.58 64.50
C LEU A 126 -1.35 -32.97 64.71
N GLN A 127 -1.29 -33.85 63.71
CA GLN A 127 -1.78 -35.23 63.83
C GLN A 127 -1.02 -36.00 64.91
N TRP A 128 0.31 -35.90 64.94
CA TRP A 128 1.13 -36.52 65.98
C TRP A 128 0.84 -35.95 67.37
N ALA A 129 0.68 -34.63 67.50
CA ALA A 129 0.32 -33.99 68.77
C ALA A 129 -1.11 -34.35 69.23
N GLY A 130 -2.02 -34.61 68.29
CA GLY A 130 -3.39 -35.00 68.55
C GLY A 130 -3.55 -36.47 68.96
N ALA A 131 -2.60 -37.34 68.62
CA ALA A 131 -2.64 -38.78 68.91
C ALA A 131 -2.37 -39.15 70.38
N LEU A 132 -1.91 -38.21 71.22
CA LEU A 132 -1.80 -38.44 72.66
C LEU A 132 -3.19 -38.56 73.30
N ASP A 133 -3.40 -39.65 74.03
CA ASP A 133 -4.64 -39.95 74.74
C ASP A 133 -4.82 -39.03 75.97
N CYS A 134 -6.04 -38.59 76.23
CA CYS A 134 -6.35 -37.54 77.21
C CYS A 134 -6.94 -38.18 78.47
N ARG A 135 -6.11 -38.89 79.25
CA ARG A 135 -6.55 -39.47 80.54
C ARG A 135 -6.21 -38.59 81.75
N ASP A 136 -5.03 -37.96 81.78
CA ASP A 136 -4.59 -37.12 82.91
C ASP A 136 -3.99 -35.75 82.51
N ASP A 137 -3.55 -35.55 81.24
CA ASP A 137 -2.66 -34.44 80.85
C ASP A 137 -3.25 -33.56 79.71
N CYS A 138 -4.54 -33.23 79.82
CA CYS A 138 -5.29 -32.56 78.75
C CYS A 138 -4.86 -31.11 78.46
N ASP A 139 -4.40 -30.39 79.46
CA ASP A 139 -3.85 -29.03 79.27
C ASP A 139 -2.54 -29.06 78.47
N ARG A 140 -1.74 -30.12 78.64
CA ARG A 140 -0.51 -30.35 77.87
C ARG A 140 -0.78 -30.69 76.42
N ARG A 141 -1.85 -31.47 76.15
CA ARG A 141 -2.32 -31.71 74.77
C ARG A 141 -2.84 -30.41 74.15
N ARG A 142 -3.67 -29.66 74.88
CA ARG A 142 -4.22 -28.37 74.40
C ARG A 142 -3.12 -27.36 74.09
N SER A 143 -2.09 -27.26 74.94
CA SER A 143 -0.96 -26.33 74.71
C SER A 143 -0.10 -26.69 73.50
N ARG A 144 -0.09 -27.96 73.05
CA ARG A 144 0.58 -28.39 71.82
C ARG A 144 -0.29 -28.25 70.57
N VAL A 145 -1.58 -28.55 70.68
CA VAL A 145 -2.54 -28.51 69.56
C VAL A 145 -2.92 -27.09 69.16
N ALA A 146 -3.14 -26.19 70.13
CA ALA A 146 -3.55 -24.81 69.88
C ALA A 146 -2.59 -24.02 68.96
N PRO A 147 -1.27 -23.97 69.20
CA PRO A 147 -0.35 -23.21 68.35
C PRO A 147 -0.22 -23.80 66.93
N LEU A 148 -0.28 -25.14 66.79
CA LEU A 148 -0.24 -25.79 65.48
C LEU A 148 -1.50 -25.47 64.65
N THR A 149 -2.67 -25.47 65.30
CA THR A 149 -3.93 -25.10 64.66
C THR A 149 -3.91 -23.63 64.22
N ALA A 150 -3.42 -22.73 65.09
CA ALA A 150 -3.24 -21.32 64.75
C ALA A 150 -2.25 -21.12 63.59
N ARG A 151 -1.17 -21.92 63.54
CA ARG A 151 -0.19 -21.85 62.44
C ARG A 151 -0.79 -22.30 61.11
N ILE A 152 -1.64 -23.33 61.11
CA ILE A 152 -2.36 -23.76 59.90
C ILE A 152 -3.27 -22.63 59.39
N GLN A 153 -4.04 -21.99 60.27
CA GLN A 153 -4.91 -20.86 59.90
C GLN A 153 -4.12 -19.68 59.34
N ALA A 154 -2.95 -19.37 59.93
CA ALA A 154 -2.06 -18.34 59.41
C ALA A 154 -1.52 -18.67 58.01
N LEU A 155 -1.11 -19.92 57.77
CA LEU A 155 -0.65 -20.38 56.45
C LEU A 155 -1.78 -20.40 55.40
N GLU A 156 -3.03 -20.66 55.82
CA GLU A 156 -4.20 -20.57 54.95
C GLU A 156 -4.46 -19.13 54.50
N ALA A 157 -4.41 -18.16 55.42
CA ALA A 157 -4.53 -16.74 55.12
C ALA A 157 -3.41 -16.25 54.17
N GLU A 158 -2.15 -16.62 54.45
CA GLU A 158 -1.00 -16.29 53.59
C GLU A 158 -1.16 -16.89 52.19
N ALA A 159 -1.67 -18.13 52.09
CA ALA A 159 -1.91 -18.79 50.81
C ALA A 159 -3.04 -18.10 50.00
N GLU A 160 -4.09 -17.61 50.65
CA GLU A 160 -5.15 -16.85 49.99
C GLU A 160 -4.67 -15.52 49.45
N GLU A 161 -3.83 -14.80 50.20
CA GLU A 161 -3.18 -13.58 49.72
C GLU A 161 -2.26 -13.85 48.52
N ALA A 162 -1.43 -14.89 48.61
CA ALA A 162 -0.54 -15.27 47.52
C ALA A 162 -1.31 -15.72 46.26
N ARG A 163 -2.45 -16.43 46.42
CA ARG A 163 -3.35 -16.79 45.30
C ARG A 163 -4.01 -15.57 44.68
N ARG A 164 -4.49 -14.61 45.48
CA ARG A 164 -5.07 -13.35 44.97
C ARG A 164 -4.04 -12.57 44.15
N TRP A 165 -2.80 -12.51 44.63
CA TRP A 165 -1.71 -11.87 43.89
C TRP A 165 -1.39 -12.60 42.57
N GLN A 166 -1.31 -13.93 42.58
CA GLN A 166 -1.11 -14.71 41.35
C GLN A 166 -2.24 -14.51 40.33
N ALA A 167 -3.49 -14.54 40.78
CA ALA A 167 -4.65 -14.32 39.90
C ALA A 167 -4.61 -12.93 39.23
N GLU A 168 -4.15 -11.89 39.95
CA GLU A 168 -3.99 -10.57 39.36
C GLU A 168 -2.82 -10.54 38.35
N GLN A 169 -1.70 -11.21 38.64
CA GLN A 169 -0.61 -11.35 37.67
C GLN A 169 -1.06 -12.10 36.40
N ASP A 170 -1.80 -13.20 36.54
CA ASP A 170 -2.34 -13.96 35.42
C ASP A 170 -3.30 -13.10 34.59
N ARG A 171 -4.14 -12.30 35.26
CA ARG A 171 -5.02 -11.34 34.59
C ARG A 171 -4.22 -10.30 33.79
N LEU A 172 -3.17 -9.73 34.37
CA LEU A 172 -2.28 -8.80 33.68
C LEU A 172 -1.56 -9.46 32.50
N GLN A 173 -1.16 -10.72 32.62
CA GLN A 173 -0.57 -11.49 31.51
C GLN A 173 -1.56 -11.71 30.37
N VAL A 174 -2.80 -12.11 30.68
CA VAL A 174 -3.87 -12.26 29.69
C VAL A 174 -4.14 -10.94 28.97
N LEU A 175 -4.18 -9.82 29.70
CA LEU A 175 -4.32 -8.49 29.10
C LEU A 175 -3.14 -8.14 28.17
N LYS A 176 -1.90 -8.43 28.57
CA LYS A 176 -0.73 -8.25 27.70
C LYS A 176 -0.77 -9.10 26.44
N HIS A 177 -1.24 -10.35 26.54
CA HIS A 177 -1.44 -11.18 25.35
C HIS A 177 -2.53 -10.63 24.43
N ALA A 178 -3.63 -10.13 25.00
CA ALA A 178 -4.65 -9.44 24.21
C ALA A 178 -4.14 -8.14 23.56
N GLN A 179 -3.19 -7.42 24.19
CA GLN A 179 -2.56 -6.21 23.64
C GLN A 179 -1.63 -6.47 22.45
N GLN A 180 -1.14 -7.70 22.28
CA GLN A 180 -0.35 -8.05 21.09
C GLN A 180 -1.23 -8.06 19.82
N VAL A 181 -2.56 -8.08 19.98
CA VAL A 181 -3.53 -7.93 18.88
C VAL A 181 -3.78 -6.43 18.65
N ASP A 182 -3.59 -5.96 17.42
CA ASP A 182 -3.73 -4.54 17.07
C ASP A 182 -5.18 -4.04 17.34
N PRO A 183 -5.38 -3.07 18.25
CA PRO A 183 -6.73 -2.60 18.57
C PRO A 183 -7.45 -1.97 17.35
N ALA A 184 -6.72 -1.51 16.34
CA ALA A 184 -7.34 -1.03 15.10
C ALA A 184 -7.88 -2.16 14.22
N THR A 185 -7.20 -3.30 14.11
CA THR A 185 -7.73 -4.43 13.34
C THR A 185 -8.99 -4.98 14.00
N ALA A 186 -9.00 -5.11 15.33
CA ALA A 186 -10.17 -5.56 16.09
C ALA A 186 -11.36 -4.60 15.94
N LYS A 187 -11.13 -3.28 16.02
CA LYS A 187 -12.21 -2.29 15.86
C LYS A 187 -12.75 -2.21 14.43
N LEU A 188 -11.89 -2.38 13.42
CA LEU A 188 -12.30 -2.44 12.02
C LEU A 188 -13.05 -3.74 11.70
N ALA A 189 -12.60 -4.87 12.22
CA ALA A 189 -13.30 -6.15 12.12
C ALA A 189 -14.70 -6.05 12.72
N GLN A 190 -14.82 -5.44 13.91
CA GLN A 190 -16.10 -5.20 14.57
C GLN A 190 -17.01 -4.25 13.78
N SER A 191 -16.48 -3.15 13.21
CA SER A 191 -17.29 -2.17 12.48
C SER A 191 -17.74 -2.65 11.11
N LEU A 192 -16.95 -3.51 10.46
CA LEU A 192 -17.26 -4.11 9.16
C LEU A 192 -17.99 -5.44 9.27
N ASN A 193 -18.13 -5.98 10.49
CA ASN A 193 -18.70 -7.32 10.77
C ASN A 193 -17.96 -8.44 10.02
N VAL A 194 -16.62 -8.36 10.00
CA VAL A 194 -15.69 -9.23 9.28
C VAL A 194 -14.68 -9.82 10.26
N THR A 195 -14.02 -10.94 9.93
CA THR A 195 -13.04 -11.55 10.85
C THR A 195 -11.73 -10.78 10.89
N GLU A 196 -11.00 -10.85 12.00
CA GLU A 196 -9.69 -10.19 12.15
C GLU A 196 -8.66 -10.68 11.11
N GLY A 197 -8.74 -11.97 10.75
CA GLY A 197 -7.89 -12.57 9.72
C GLY A 197 -8.12 -11.96 8.34
N ASP A 198 -9.37 -11.67 8.00
CA ASP A 198 -9.71 -11.02 6.72
C ASP A 198 -9.19 -9.57 6.66
N VAL A 199 -9.23 -8.83 7.78
CA VAL A 199 -8.68 -7.47 7.84
C VAL A 199 -7.16 -7.48 7.65
N SER A 200 -6.46 -8.43 8.27
CA SER A 200 -5.02 -8.61 8.08
C SER A 200 -4.67 -8.96 6.63
N LEU A 201 -5.44 -9.88 6.03
CA LEU A 201 -5.29 -10.29 4.63
C LEU A 201 -5.53 -9.10 3.68
N VAL A 202 -6.60 -8.34 3.88
CA VAL A 202 -6.91 -7.13 3.10
C VAL A 202 -5.79 -6.10 3.23
N MET A 203 -5.27 -5.86 4.44
CA MET A 203 -4.15 -4.95 4.63
C MET A 203 -2.89 -5.42 3.91
N GLY A 204 -2.62 -6.73 3.92
CA GLY A 204 -1.55 -7.34 3.13
C GLY A 204 -1.72 -7.11 1.63
N ILE A 205 -2.94 -7.26 1.11
CA ILE A 205 -3.26 -6.95 -0.30
C ILE A 205 -3.06 -5.47 -0.58
N VAL A 206 -3.55 -4.57 0.28
CA VAL A 206 -3.37 -3.12 0.11
C VAL A 206 -1.88 -2.77 0.06
N LEU A 207 -1.08 -3.34 0.96
CA LEU A 207 0.37 -3.16 0.99
C LEU A 207 1.04 -3.63 -0.31
N ALA A 208 0.67 -4.82 -0.80
CA ALA A 208 1.17 -5.34 -2.08
C ALA A 208 0.79 -4.43 -3.24
N VAL A 209 -0.46 -3.96 -3.30
CA VAL A 209 -0.94 -3.02 -4.34
C VAL A 209 -0.19 -1.69 -4.27
N VAL A 210 0.09 -1.17 -3.07
CA VAL A 210 0.87 0.07 -2.90
C VAL A 210 2.29 -0.12 -3.43
N LEU A 211 2.97 -1.21 -3.08
CA LEU A 211 4.36 -1.45 -3.48
C LEU A 211 4.49 -1.77 -4.98
N ASP A 212 3.80 -2.80 -5.43
CA ASP A 212 3.92 -3.27 -6.81
C ASP A 212 3.22 -2.32 -7.79
N GLY A 213 2.07 -1.78 -7.40
CA GLY A 213 1.34 -0.81 -8.21
C GLY A 213 2.11 0.50 -8.38
N SER A 214 2.77 1.00 -7.33
CA SER A 214 3.60 2.20 -7.45
C SER A 214 4.82 1.97 -8.35
N ALA A 215 5.49 0.82 -8.22
CA ALA A 215 6.60 0.43 -9.09
C ALA A 215 6.16 0.35 -10.56
N LEU A 216 5.04 -0.33 -10.86
CA LEU A 216 4.49 -0.45 -12.20
C LEU A 216 4.14 0.91 -12.82
N VAL A 217 3.48 1.79 -12.06
CA VAL A 217 3.13 3.14 -12.53
C VAL A 217 4.40 3.94 -12.82
N LEU A 218 5.41 3.92 -11.96
CA LEU A 218 6.66 4.65 -12.18
C LEU A 218 7.41 4.16 -13.42
N TRP A 219 7.54 2.85 -13.61
CA TRP A 219 8.17 2.27 -14.79
C TRP A 219 7.42 2.63 -16.07
N SER A 220 6.09 2.63 -16.05
CA SER A 220 5.27 3.04 -17.20
C SER A 220 5.52 4.51 -17.60
N LEU A 221 5.74 5.39 -16.63
CA LEU A 221 6.07 6.80 -16.86
C LEU A 221 7.50 6.97 -17.40
N VAL A 222 8.44 6.15 -16.94
CA VAL A 222 9.83 6.13 -17.42
C VAL A 222 9.89 5.70 -18.89
N PHE A 223 9.21 4.61 -19.26
CA PHE A 223 9.23 4.10 -20.64
C PHE A 223 8.56 5.06 -21.63
N ARG A 224 7.39 5.61 -21.30
CA ARG A 224 6.70 6.58 -22.18
C ARG A 224 7.52 7.83 -22.48
N ARG A 225 8.31 8.31 -21.50
CA ARG A 225 9.20 9.46 -21.70
C ARG A 225 10.43 9.15 -22.55
N ARG A 226 10.80 7.88 -22.75
CA ARG A 226 11.83 7.48 -23.74
C ARG A 226 11.25 7.57 -25.15
N ASP A 227 10.04 7.05 -25.35
CA ASP A 227 9.37 7.08 -26.67
C ASP A 227 9.11 8.52 -27.15
N SER A 228 8.85 9.46 -26.24
CA SER A 228 8.69 10.89 -26.57
C SER A 228 10.01 11.65 -26.80
N MET A 229 11.17 11.07 -26.48
CA MET A 229 12.49 11.73 -26.58
C MET A 229 13.36 11.18 -27.70
N GLN A 230 12.88 10.23 -28.49
CA GLN A 230 13.58 9.83 -29.71
C GLN A 230 13.59 11.06 -30.65
N PRO A 231 14.75 11.71 -30.91
CA PRO A 231 14.78 12.79 -31.89
C PRO A 231 14.43 12.23 -33.28
N PRO A 232 13.77 12.99 -34.16
CA PRO A 232 13.69 12.59 -35.56
C PRO A 232 15.12 12.44 -36.07
N MET A 233 15.47 11.25 -36.57
CA MET A 233 16.76 11.08 -37.24
C MET A 233 16.85 12.12 -38.35
N ILE A 234 17.80 13.05 -38.20
CA ILE A 234 18.20 13.98 -39.24
C ILE A 234 18.79 13.11 -40.36
N ALA A 235 18.05 13.01 -41.47
CA ALA A 235 18.66 12.74 -42.75
C ALA A 235 19.17 14.08 -43.27
N ASP A 236 20.49 14.22 -43.27
CA ASP A 236 21.23 15.35 -43.81
C ASP A 236 21.20 15.33 -45.36
N GLU A 237 21.53 16.49 -45.93
CA GLU A 237 22.04 16.70 -47.30
C GLU A 237 21.04 16.76 -48.47
N THR A 238 20.58 17.96 -48.83
CA THR A 238 21.10 18.73 -49.98
C THR A 238 20.24 19.97 -50.34
N ALA A 239 20.95 21.10 -50.43
CA ALA A 239 20.78 22.23 -51.35
C ALA A 239 19.47 23.05 -51.40
N ALA A 240 19.66 24.33 -51.09
CA ALA A 240 18.76 25.46 -51.27
C ALA A 240 18.14 25.62 -52.66
N VAL A 241 16.88 26.05 -52.72
CA VAL A 241 16.39 27.01 -53.73
C VAL A 241 15.41 27.98 -53.08
N THR A 242 15.87 29.20 -52.88
CA THR A 242 15.03 30.38 -52.63
C THR A 242 14.56 30.90 -53.98
N LEU A 243 13.26 30.83 -54.29
CA LEU A 243 12.67 31.66 -55.35
C LEU A 243 11.35 32.29 -54.91
N VAL A 244 11.48 33.61 -54.78
CA VAL A 244 10.50 34.69 -54.68
C VAL A 244 9.35 34.54 -55.69
N VAL A 245 8.11 34.78 -55.24
CA VAL A 245 7.13 35.55 -56.01
C VAL A 245 6.41 36.56 -55.10
N LYS A 246 6.44 37.81 -55.58
CA LYS A 246 5.89 39.05 -55.05
C LYS A 246 4.39 39.19 -55.41
N ASP A 247 3.59 39.53 -54.41
CA ASP A 247 2.77 40.75 -54.28
C ASP A 247 1.57 41.07 -55.21
N VAL A 248 0.64 41.84 -54.61
CA VAL A 248 -0.53 42.59 -55.12
C VAL A 248 -1.80 41.76 -55.40
N GLY A 249 -2.98 41.98 -54.81
CA GLY A 249 -3.53 43.10 -54.03
C GLY A 249 -4.88 43.53 -54.63
N LYS A 250 -6.01 43.33 -53.93
CA LYS A 250 -7.16 44.27 -53.87
C LYS A 250 -8.35 43.70 -53.08
N LEU A 251 -8.87 44.55 -52.21
CA LEU A 251 -10.16 44.45 -51.52
C LEU A 251 -11.33 44.68 -52.47
N ALA A 252 -12.39 43.88 -52.36
CA ALA A 252 -13.76 44.26 -52.64
C ALA A 252 -14.70 43.35 -51.82
N GLU A 253 -15.63 43.98 -51.12
CA GLU A 253 -16.61 43.45 -50.17
C GLU A 253 -17.98 43.36 -50.87
N VAL A 254 -18.60 42.16 -50.97
CA VAL A 254 -20.07 41.97 -51.17
C VAL A 254 -20.50 40.55 -50.70
N ASP A 255 -21.38 40.56 -49.68
CA ASP A 255 -22.50 39.66 -49.28
C ASP A 255 -22.33 38.12 -49.07
N PRO A 256 -22.78 37.53 -47.94
CA PRO A 256 -22.36 36.22 -47.45
C PRO A 256 -23.42 35.10 -47.61
N GLU A 257 -24.01 34.88 -48.78
CA GLU A 257 -25.07 33.86 -48.90
C GLU A 257 -25.22 33.20 -50.29
N ALA A 258 -24.12 32.92 -51.00
CA ALA A 258 -24.20 32.24 -52.31
C ALA A 258 -23.00 31.38 -52.77
N ALA A 259 -22.08 30.92 -51.90
CA ALA A 259 -20.94 30.08 -52.33
C ALA A 259 -20.68 28.85 -51.43
N LYS A 260 -21.73 28.27 -50.84
CA LYS A 260 -21.69 27.02 -50.07
C LYS A 260 -21.87 25.77 -50.98
N ALA A 261 -21.36 25.81 -52.19
CA ALA A 261 -21.31 24.66 -53.09
C ALA A 261 -19.95 24.59 -53.77
N LEU A 262 -19.28 23.44 -53.59
CA LEU A 262 -18.00 23.06 -54.18
C LEU A 262 -16.73 23.60 -53.51
N GLN A 263 -16.60 23.37 -52.19
CA GLN A 263 -15.27 23.25 -51.60
C GLN A 263 -14.84 21.78 -51.69
N PRO A 264 -13.83 21.42 -52.49
CA PRO A 264 -13.32 20.05 -52.54
C PRO A 264 -12.87 19.64 -51.13
N SER A 265 -13.25 18.44 -50.71
CA SER A 265 -12.83 17.93 -49.41
C SER A 265 -11.30 17.97 -49.34
N LYS A 266 -10.75 18.10 -48.14
CA LYS A 266 -9.28 18.12 -47.94
C LYS A 266 -8.59 16.92 -48.60
N ILE A 267 -9.31 15.80 -48.78
CA ILE A 267 -8.84 14.61 -49.48
C ILE A 267 -8.76 14.85 -50.99
N ASP A 268 -9.78 15.46 -51.61
CA ASP A 268 -9.81 15.74 -53.06
C ASP A 268 -8.67 16.67 -53.48
N GLN A 269 -8.32 17.66 -52.64
CA GLN A 269 -7.17 18.53 -52.88
C GLN A 269 -5.84 17.77 -52.84
N LEU A 270 -5.72 16.80 -51.93
CA LEU A 270 -4.53 15.96 -51.81
C LEU A 270 -4.43 14.94 -52.96
N VAL A 271 -5.57 14.41 -53.40
CA VAL A 271 -5.68 13.54 -54.58
C VAL A 271 -5.26 14.29 -55.84
N ALA A 272 -5.75 15.51 -56.05
CA ALA A 272 -5.38 16.36 -57.18
C ALA A 272 -3.87 16.68 -57.20
N ARG A 273 -3.23 16.79 -56.03
CA ARG A 273 -1.78 17.03 -55.91
C ARG A 273 -0.93 15.81 -56.23
N VAL A 274 -1.37 14.61 -55.83
CA VAL A 274 -0.58 13.37 -55.95
C VAL A 274 -0.78 12.67 -57.29
N ARG A 275 -1.96 12.81 -57.90
CA ARG A 275 -2.28 12.22 -59.21
C ARG A 275 -1.20 12.45 -60.28
N PRO A 276 -0.76 13.70 -60.58
CA PRO A 276 0.23 13.92 -61.64
C PRO A 276 1.60 13.30 -61.32
N GLU A 277 1.97 13.15 -60.03
CA GLU A 277 3.23 12.51 -59.64
C GLU A 277 3.20 10.98 -59.83
N ILE A 278 2.03 10.37 -59.66
CA ILE A 278 1.83 8.93 -59.92
C ILE A 278 1.80 8.66 -61.43
N GLU A 279 1.06 9.46 -62.19
CA GLU A 279 0.97 9.34 -63.65
C GLU A 279 2.32 9.60 -64.33
N ALA A 280 3.12 10.54 -63.79
CA ALA A 280 4.50 10.78 -64.23
C ALA A 280 5.50 9.69 -63.77
N GLY A 281 5.05 8.64 -63.08
CA GLY A 281 5.88 7.54 -62.60
C GLY A 281 6.85 7.91 -61.47
N LYS A 282 6.75 9.12 -60.90
CA LYS A 282 7.61 9.61 -59.82
C LYS A 282 7.19 9.08 -58.45
N LEU A 283 5.94 8.64 -58.30
CA LEU A 283 5.37 8.16 -57.04
C LEU A 283 4.70 6.80 -57.20
N LYS A 284 5.09 5.81 -56.38
CA LYS A 284 4.71 4.38 -56.52
C LYS A 284 3.25 4.02 -56.14
N GLY A 285 2.36 4.99 -55.90
CA GLY A 285 0.96 4.73 -55.53
C GLY A 285 0.72 3.92 -54.24
N THR A 286 1.74 3.72 -53.40
CA THR A 286 1.62 3.01 -52.11
C THR A 286 1.27 3.95 -50.97
N VAL A 287 0.65 3.44 -49.90
CA VAL A 287 0.34 4.25 -48.71
C VAL A 287 1.60 4.91 -48.15
N THR A 288 2.73 4.19 -48.13
CA THR A 288 4.02 4.70 -47.64
C THR A 288 4.56 5.84 -48.51
N SER A 289 4.53 5.68 -49.84
CA SER A 289 5.00 6.73 -50.76
C SER A 289 4.10 7.97 -50.76
N ILE A 290 2.77 7.78 -50.69
CA ILE A 290 1.80 8.88 -50.58
C ILE A 290 1.99 9.62 -49.25
N ARG A 291 2.21 8.89 -48.16
CA ARG A 291 2.49 9.48 -46.84
C ARG A 291 3.77 10.32 -46.84
N GLN A 292 4.83 9.80 -47.47
CA GLN A 292 6.12 10.50 -47.57
C GLN A 292 6.03 11.76 -48.44
N SER A 293 5.35 11.71 -49.59
CA SER A 293 5.13 12.89 -50.45
C SER A 293 4.22 13.94 -49.79
N LEU A 294 3.17 13.51 -49.08
CA LEU A 294 2.21 14.43 -48.47
C LEU A 294 2.58 14.91 -47.05
N GLY A 295 3.51 14.23 -46.36
CA GLY A 295 3.85 14.51 -44.97
C GLY A 295 2.69 14.31 -43.98
N CYS A 296 1.74 13.42 -44.31
CA CYS A 296 0.49 13.25 -43.55
C CYS A 296 0.49 11.99 -42.66
N ALA A 297 -0.52 11.85 -41.79
CA ALA A 297 -0.70 10.65 -40.97
C ALA A 297 -1.12 9.43 -41.81
N GLN A 298 -0.80 8.21 -41.33
CA GLN A 298 -1.10 6.95 -42.01
C GLN A 298 -2.57 6.78 -42.41
N SER A 299 -3.50 7.19 -41.54
CA SER A 299 -4.94 7.14 -41.79
C SER A 299 -5.36 8.02 -42.97
N MET A 300 -4.76 9.21 -43.10
CA MET A 300 -5.02 10.15 -44.19
C MET A 300 -4.44 9.64 -45.51
N ALA A 301 -3.21 9.10 -45.50
CA ALA A 301 -2.60 8.49 -46.69
C ALA A 301 -3.40 7.28 -47.20
N SER A 302 -4.00 6.50 -46.30
CA SER A 302 -4.88 5.39 -46.66
C SER A 302 -6.16 5.87 -47.36
N GLN A 303 -6.78 6.95 -46.86
CA GLN A 303 -7.98 7.53 -47.46
C GLN A 303 -7.70 8.15 -48.84
N VAL A 304 -6.60 8.88 -48.99
CA VAL A 304 -6.16 9.42 -50.29
C VAL A 304 -5.89 8.30 -51.29
N ARG A 305 -5.27 7.19 -50.86
CA ARG A 305 -5.06 6.02 -51.71
C ARG A 305 -6.38 5.37 -52.13
N GLN A 306 -7.36 5.25 -51.23
CA GLN A 306 -8.68 4.71 -51.56
C GLN A 306 -9.40 5.57 -52.59
N ALA A 307 -9.31 6.90 -52.48
CA ALA A 307 -9.85 7.81 -53.47
C ALA A 307 -9.16 7.64 -54.85
N LEU A 308 -7.82 7.53 -54.88
CA LEU A 308 -7.06 7.28 -56.11
C LEU A 308 -7.37 5.91 -56.76
N ILE A 309 -7.72 4.89 -55.96
CA ILE A 309 -8.19 3.59 -56.46
C ILE A 309 -9.61 3.74 -57.04
N ALA A 310 -10.49 4.47 -56.36
CA ALA A 310 -11.86 4.72 -56.83
C ALA A 310 -11.89 5.51 -58.16
N GLU A 311 -10.91 6.38 -58.38
CA GLU A 311 -10.71 7.14 -59.62
C GLU A 311 -9.94 6.37 -60.72
N GLY A 312 -9.50 5.14 -60.45
CA GLY A 312 -8.80 4.29 -61.42
C GLY A 312 -7.34 4.65 -61.69
N VAL A 313 -6.76 5.57 -60.91
CA VAL A 313 -5.36 6.04 -61.06
C VAL A 313 -4.36 4.98 -60.59
N ILE A 314 -4.74 4.16 -59.60
CA ILE A 314 -3.90 3.09 -59.04
C ILE A 314 -4.59 1.73 -59.20
N PRO A 315 -3.91 0.70 -59.77
CA PRO A 315 -4.47 -0.65 -59.84
C PRO A 315 -4.72 -1.23 -58.45
N SER A 316 -5.89 -1.85 -58.24
CA SER A 316 -6.30 -2.50 -56.99
C SER A 316 -5.37 -3.62 -56.49
N ALA A 317 -4.40 -4.07 -57.30
CA ALA A 317 -3.65 -5.30 -57.10
C ALA A 317 -2.32 -5.16 -56.31
N TYR A 318 -1.87 -3.96 -55.97
CA TYR A 318 -0.72 -3.79 -55.07
C TYR A 318 -1.19 -3.86 -53.61
N ARG A 319 -1.21 -5.07 -53.03
CA ARG A 319 -1.40 -5.27 -51.59
C ARG A 319 -0.04 -5.43 -50.91
#